data_AF-A0A231RCB2-F1
#
_entry.id   AF-A0A231RCB2-F1
#
_cell.length_a   1.000
_cell.length_b   1.000
_cell.length_c   1.000
_cell.angle_alpha   90.00
_cell.angle_beta   90.00
_cell.angle_gamma   90.00
#
_symmetry.space_group_name_H-M   'P 1'
#
loop_
_entity.id
_entity.type
_entity.pdbx_description
1 polymer ?
#
loop_
_entity_poly.entity_id
_entity_poly.type
_entity_poly.pdbx_seq_one_letter_code
_entity_poly.pdbx_strand_id
1 'polypeptide(L)'
;MFQNLIDTLMQFGIWGLFIHSFADAIFFPIPAFFLQVPLSLIHPSNALWLATAGYVACLLGTPFGYLVGKLLGQSVLHKFLKKSWIDSATRMFQKSGEAAILIGSFTPIPFKVFTILSGCLNYPLWRLMVYAAFGRAVKFYAVGLLFYSYGRAAEGMVKDISLYIAAIAIPLVVIFLLIKKKIAKKKASQDQSQAVQSESD
;
A
#
# COMPACT_ATOMS: atom_id res chain seq x y z
N MET A 1 10.90 -23.00 -12.99
CA MET A 1 9.59 -23.00 -12.30
C MET A 1 9.00 -21.60 -12.15
N PHE A 2 9.76 -20.62 -11.62
CA PHE A 2 9.26 -19.26 -11.39
C PHE A 2 9.01 -18.46 -12.69
N GLN A 3 9.91 -18.55 -13.67
CA GLN A 3 9.72 -17.95 -14.99
C GLN A 3 8.47 -18.53 -15.70
N ASN A 4 8.34 -19.86 -15.72
CA ASN A 4 7.17 -20.53 -16.30
C ASN A 4 5.83 -20.06 -15.68
N LEU A 5 5.81 -19.74 -14.38
CA LEU A 5 4.62 -19.19 -13.73
C LEU A 5 4.31 -17.80 -14.25
N ILE A 6 5.30 -16.92 -14.33
CA ILE A 6 5.15 -15.56 -14.87
C ILE A 6 4.71 -15.61 -16.34
N ASP A 7 5.33 -16.47 -17.16
CA ASP A 7 4.99 -16.65 -18.57
C ASP A 7 3.54 -17.12 -18.75
N THR A 8 3.12 -18.09 -17.93
CA THR A 8 1.72 -18.57 -17.92
C THR A 8 0.77 -17.44 -17.55
N LEU A 9 1.08 -16.67 -16.50
CA LEU A 9 0.25 -15.53 -16.07
C LEU A 9 0.21 -14.41 -17.12
N MET A 10 1.31 -14.16 -17.83
CA MET A 10 1.36 -13.20 -18.93
C MET A 10 0.49 -13.65 -20.11
N GLN A 11 0.40 -14.96 -20.38
CA GLN A 11 -0.47 -15.52 -21.42
C GLN A 11 -1.95 -15.25 -21.15
N PHE A 12 -2.36 -15.21 -19.88
CA PHE A 12 -3.72 -14.82 -19.47
C PHE A 12 -3.95 -13.30 -19.47
N GLY A 13 -2.92 -12.49 -19.73
CA GLY A 13 -3.01 -11.04 -19.83
C GLY A 13 -3.60 -10.38 -18.59
N ILE A 14 -4.71 -9.66 -18.76
CA ILE A 14 -5.36 -8.91 -17.68
C ILE A 14 -5.94 -9.81 -16.57
N TRP A 15 -6.39 -11.02 -16.91
CA TRP A 15 -6.92 -11.99 -15.94
C TRP A 15 -5.80 -12.57 -15.08
N GLY A 16 -4.66 -12.86 -15.69
CA GLY A 16 -3.45 -13.28 -14.97
C GLY A 16 -3.01 -12.21 -13.98
N LEU A 17 -3.00 -10.94 -14.40
CA LEU A 17 -2.69 -9.81 -13.52
C LEU A 17 -3.70 -9.66 -12.38
N PHE A 18 -5.00 -9.82 -12.66
CA PHE A 18 -6.05 -9.71 -11.66
C PHE A 18 -5.90 -10.79 -10.57
N ILE A 19 -5.83 -12.06 -10.96
CA ILE A 19 -5.69 -13.19 -10.03
C ILE A 19 -4.42 -13.05 -9.20
N HIS A 20 -3.32 -12.67 -9.85
CA HIS A 20 -2.04 -12.47 -9.18
C HIS A 20 -2.07 -11.30 -8.18
N SER A 21 -2.68 -10.18 -8.56
CA SER A 21 -2.79 -9.00 -7.69
C SER A 21 -3.67 -9.27 -6.47
N PHE A 22 -4.73 -10.06 -6.65
CA PHE A 22 -5.57 -10.53 -5.56
C PHE A 22 -4.79 -11.46 -4.62
N ALA A 23 -4.06 -12.43 -5.17
CA ALA A 23 -3.23 -13.35 -4.40
C ALA A 23 -2.07 -12.64 -3.67
N ASP A 24 -1.43 -11.65 -4.30
CA ASP A 24 -0.37 -10.80 -3.70
C ASP A 24 -0.90 -10.03 -2.48
N ALA A 25 -2.14 -9.54 -2.56
CA ALA A 25 -2.75 -8.82 -1.45
C ALA A 25 -2.99 -9.72 -0.22
N ILE A 26 -3.17 -11.03 -0.41
CA ILE A 26 -3.46 -12.00 0.65
C ILE A 26 -2.17 -12.63 1.22
N PHE A 27 -1.33 -13.22 0.37
CA PHE A 27 -0.24 -14.08 0.82
C PHE A 27 0.94 -14.19 -0.16
N PHE A 28 0.75 -13.96 -1.46
CA PHE A 28 1.71 -14.40 -2.48
C PHE A 28 3.01 -13.59 -2.47
N PRO A 29 4.22 -14.17 -2.46
CA PRO A 29 5.47 -13.43 -2.20
C PRO A 29 5.87 -12.44 -3.31
N ILE A 30 5.30 -12.55 -4.51
CA ILE A 30 5.65 -11.70 -5.66
C ILE A 30 4.76 -10.45 -5.67
N PRO A 31 5.33 -9.25 -5.63
CA PRO A 31 4.54 -8.02 -5.77
C PRO A 31 3.87 -7.93 -7.14
N ALA A 32 2.57 -7.63 -7.14
CA ALA A 32 1.77 -7.51 -8.36
C ALA A 32 2.35 -6.57 -9.44
N PHE A 33 3.07 -5.56 -8.97
CA PHE A 33 3.79 -4.60 -9.81
C PHE A 33 4.77 -5.26 -10.80
N PHE A 34 5.43 -6.37 -10.41
CA PHE A 34 6.37 -7.07 -11.29
C PHE A 34 5.70 -7.69 -12.51
N LEU A 35 4.41 -8.01 -12.43
CA LEU A 35 3.64 -8.53 -13.56
C LEU A 35 2.98 -7.42 -14.38
N GLN A 36 2.59 -6.32 -13.73
CA GLN A 36 2.03 -5.15 -14.42
C GLN A 36 3.01 -4.52 -15.41
N VAL A 37 4.29 -4.40 -15.03
CA VAL A 37 5.35 -3.77 -15.84
C VAL A 37 5.50 -4.43 -17.22
N PRO A 38 5.78 -5.75 -17.33
CA PRO A 38 5.94 -6.40 -18.64
C PRO A 38 4.63 -6.39 -19.45
N LEU A 39 3.46 -6.55 -18.81
CA LEU A 39 2.17 -6.46 -19.51
C LEU A 39 1.91 -5.06 -20.08
N SER A 40 2.27 -4.01 -19.33
CA SER A 40 2.15 -2.62 -19.78
C SER A 40 3.18 -2.27 -20.86
N LEU A 41 4.33 -2.95 -20.88
CA LEU A 41 5.34 -2.82 -21.93
C LEU A 41 4.88 -3.46 -23.25
N ILE A 42 4.23 -4.62 -23.18
CA ILE A 42 3.69 -5.33 -24.36
C ILE A 42 2.48 -4.58 -24.93
N HIS A 43 1.59 -4.08 -24.06
CA HIS A 43 0.36 -3.38 -24.44
C HIS A 43 0.25 -2.00 -23.78
N PRO A 44 1.05 -1.00 -24.19
CA PRO A 44 1.08 0.33 -23.56
C PRO A 44 -0.25 1.09 -23.66
N SER A 45 -1.00 0.91 -24.74
CA SER A 45 -2.35 1.49 -24.89
C SER A 45 -3.32 1.03 -23.80
N ASN A 46 -3.10 -0.17 -23.24
CA ASN A 46 -3.93 -0.79 -22.23
C ASN A 46 -3.32 -0.68 -20.82
N ALA A 47 -2.21 0.04 -20.65
CA ALA A 47 -1.49 0.13 -19.38
C ALA A 47 -2.36 0.70 -18.24
N LEU A 48 -3.25 1.66 -18.54
CA LEU A 48 -4.20 2.20 -17.56
C LEU A 48 -5.29 1.20 -17.17
N TRP A 49 -5.76 0.40 -18.12
CA TRP A 49 -6.71 -0.68 -17.85
C TRP A 49 -6.08 -1.78 -16.99
N LEU A 50 -4.83 -2.16 -17.30
CA LEU A 50 -4.05 -3.11 -16.50
C LEU A 50 -3.81 -2.58 -15.08
N ALA A 51 -3.46 -1.30 -14.93
CA ALA A 51 -3.34 -0.64 -13.63
C ALA A 51 -4.65 -0.70 -12.83
N THR A 52 -5.77 -0.40 -13.48
CA THR A 52 -7.11 -0.45 -12.86
C THR A 52 -7.45 -1.87 -12.40
N ALA A 53 -7.26 -2.87 -13.24
CA ALA A 53 -7.54 -4.27 -12.90
C ALA A 53 -6.70 -4.75 -11.72
N GLY A 54 -5.39 -4.48 -11.74
CA GLY A 54 -4.49 -4.84 -10.63
C GLY A 54 -4.82 -4.09 -9.33
N TYR A 55 -5.16 -2.81 -9.43
CA TYR A 55 -5.61 -2.01 -8.30
C TYR A 55 -6.89 -2.56 -7.66
N VAL A 56 -7.93 -2.83 -8.46
CA VAL A 56 -9.21 -3.37 -7.97
C VAL A 56 -9.01 -4.75 -7.35
N ALA A 57 -8.27 -5.64 -8.01
CA ALA A 57 -7.94 -6.95 -7.46
C ALA A 57 -7.22 -6.85 -6.11
N CYS A 58 -6.24 -5.95 -5.99
CA CYS A 58 -5.53 -5.73 -4.74
C CYS A 58 -6.44 -5.18 -3.63
N LEU A 59 -7.34 -4.28 -3.97
CA LEU A 59 -8.30 -3.70 -3.03
C LEU A 59 -9.30 -4.75 -2.53
N LEU A 60 -9.75 -5.65 -3.42
CA LEU A 60 -10.60 -6.78 -3.06
C LEU A 60 -9.89 -7.83 -2.20
N GLY A 61 -8.59 -8.06 -2.42
CA GLY A 61 -7.79 -8.99 -1.62
C GLY A 61 -7.38 -8.43 -0.24
N THR A 62 -7.39 -7.11 -0.07
CA THR A 62 -6.96 -6.45 1.18
C THR A 62 -7.81 -6.86 2.40
N PRO A 63 -9.16 -6.91 2.34
CA PRO A 63 -10.00 -7.47 3.41
C PRO A 63 -9.66 -8.92 3.77
N PHE A 64 -9.33 -9.75 2.78
CA PHE A 64 -8.94 -11.14 3.03
C PHE A 64 -7.59 -11.21 3.76
N GLY A 65 -6.59 -10.45 3.33
CA GLY A 65 -5.31 -10.34 4.04
C GLY A 65 -5.47 -9.81 5.47
N TYR A 66 -6.38 -8.86 5.69
CA TYR A 66 -6.73 -8.37 7.03
C TYR A 66 -7.33 -9.48 7.89
N LEU A 67 -8.29 -10.23 7.35
CA LEU A 67 -8.93 -11.33 8.06
C LEU A 67 -7.93 -12.43 8.42
N VAL A 68 -7.05 -12.79 7.47
CA VAL A 68 -5.95 -13.72 7.69
C VAL A 68 -5.05 -13.25 8.83
N GLY A 69 -4.68 -11.97 8.87
CA GLY A 69 -3.93 -11.39 9.99
C GLY A 69 -4.68 -11.44 11.33
N LYS A 70 -5.99 -11.21 11.30
CA LYS A 70 -6.85 -11.31 12.49
C LYS A 70 -6.89 -12.75 13.05
N LEU A 71 -6.91 -13.77 12.18
CA LEU A 71 -6.91 -15.18 12.58
C LEU A 71 -5.53 -15.67 13.04
N LEU A 72 -4.46 -15.29 12.33
CA LEU A 72 -3.09 -15.73 12.62
C LEU A 72 -2.55 -15.19 13.94
N GLY A 73 -2.96 -13.97 14.31
CA GLY A 73 -2.44 -13.27 15.48
C GLY A 73 -0.94 -12.95 15.40
N GLN A 74 -0.41 -12.32 16.46
CA GLN A 74 0.99 -11.88 16.48
C GLN A 74 2.01 -13.03 16.54
N SER A 75 1.63 -14.19 17.09
CA SER A 75 2.55 -15.33 17.27
C SER A 75 3.06 -15.90 15.95
N VAL A 76 2.20 -15.98 14.93
CA VAL A 76 2.63 -16.53 13.63
C VAL A 76 3.51 -15.53 12.88
N LEU A 77 3.26 -14.22 13.00
CA LEU A 77 4.06 -13.20 12.35
C LEU A 77 5.53 -13.24 12.81
N HIS A 78 5.77 -13.44 14.10
CA HIS A 78 7.11 -13.59 14.69
C HIS A 78 7.89 -14.80 14.15
N LYS A 79 7.21 -15.79 13.56
CA LYS A 79 7.83 -16.98 12.98
C LYS A 79 8.29 -16.75 11.53
N PHE A 80 7.62 -15.85 10.81
CA PHE A 80 7.91 -15.55 9.40
C PHE A 80 8.76 -14.29 9.19
N LEU A 81 8.72 -13.34 10.13
CA LEU A 81 9.43 -12.06 10.03
C LEU A 81 10.33 -11.82 11.24
N LYS A 82 11.41 -11.07 11.01
CA LYS A 82 12.32 -10.64 12.08
C LYS A 82 11.57 -9.81 13.12
N LYS A 83 11.73 -10.17 14.40
CA LYS A 83 11.11 -9.49 15.55
C LYS A 83 11.30 -7.97 15.55
N SER A 84 12.49 -7.48 15.18
CA SER A 84 12.78 -6.04 15.11
C SER A 84 11.88 -5.26 14.13
N TRP A 85 11.46 -5.90 13.03
CA TRP A 85 10.55 -5.31 12.05
C TRP A 85 9.12 -5.26 12.56
N ILE A 86 8.67 -6.35 13.17
CA ILE A 86 7.33 -6.44 13.77
C ILE A 86 7.19 -5.42 14.91
N ASP A 87 8.19 -5.31 15.80
CA ASP A 87 8.17 -4.36 16.90
C ASP A 87 8.13 -2.92 16.40
N SER A 88 8.91 -2.61 15.36
CA SER A 88 8.96 -1.26 14.77
C SER A 88 7.66 -0.89 14.05
N ALA A 89 7.10 -1.83 13.28
CA ALA A 89 5.80 -1.65 12.63
C ALA A 89 4.67 -1.53 13.66
N THR A 90 4.68 -2.35 14.72
CA THR A 90 3.71 -2.29 15.81
C THR A 90 3.76 -0.95 16.54
N ARG A 91 4.97 -0.46 16.87
CA ARG A 91 5.14 0.89 17.46
C ARG A 91 4.61 1.99 16.55
N MET A 92 4.80 1.86 15.24
CA MET A 92 4.27 2.82 14.27
C MET A 92 2.75 2.79 14.22
N PHE A 93 2.15 1.59 14.23
CA PHE A 93 0.70 1.40 14.28
C PHE A 93 0.07 1.94 15.58
N GLN A 94 0.72 1.71 16.72
CA GLN A 94 0.29 2.24 18.02
C GLN A 94 0.33 3.78 18.06
N LYS A 95 1.33 4.41 17.43
CA LYS A 95 1.39 5.88 17.33
C LYS A 95 0.37 6.43 16.33
N SER A 96 0.29 5.85 15.14
CA SER A 96 -0.62 6.26 14.08
C SER A 96 -0.69 5.17 13.00
N GLY A 97 -1.72 4.30 13.08
CA GLY A 97 -1.94 3.26 12.08
C GLY A 97 -2.14 3.80 10.66
N GLU A 98 -2.79 4.96 10.53
CA GLU A 98 -3.00 5.64 9.24
C GLU A 98 -1.66 6.01 8.59
N ALA A 99 -0.77 6.61 9.38
CA ALA A 99 0.59 6.94 8.96
C ALA A 99 1.38 5.68 8.58
N ALA A 100 1.28 4.63 9.39
CA ALA A 100 1.99 3.38 9.16
C ALA A 100 1.62 2.76 7.81
N ILE A 101 0.33 2.72 7.49
CA ILE A 101 -0.18 2.15 6.23
C ILE A 101 0.24 3.02 5.04
N LEU A 102 0.15 4.35 5.17
CA LEU A 102 0.52 5.27 4.10
C LEU A 102 2.02 5.19 3.81
N ILE A 103 2.87 5.27 4.84
CA ILE A 103 4.33 5.12 4.72
C ILE A 103 4.67 3.74 4.16
N GLY A 104 4.04 2.68 4.70
CA GLY A 104 4.23 1.30 4.26
C GLY A 104 3.94 1.08 2.78
N SER A 105 3.02 1.85 2.19
CA SER A 105 2.68 1.79 0.76
C SER A 105 3.82 2.27 -0.15
N PHE A 106 4.66 3.17 0.34
CA PHE A 106 5.74 3.80 -0.42
C PHE A 106 7.13 3.28 -0.06
N THR A 107 7.26 2.60 1.08
CA THR A 107 8.50 1.91 1.42
C THR A 107 8.73 0.69 0.52
N PRO A 108 9.99 0.24 0.34
CA PRO A 108 10.30 -1.03 -0.32
C PRO A 108 9.81 -2.25 0.47
N ILE A 109 9.22 -2.05 1.65
CA ILE A 109 8.67 -3.10 2.50
C ILE A 109 7.40 -3.67 1.83
N PRO A 110 7.20 -5.00 1.82
CA PRO A 110 5.99 -5.58 1.29
C PRO A 110 4.73 -5.08 2.04
N PHE A 111 3.84 -4.38 1.33
CA PHE A 111 2.62 -3.79 1.90
C PHE A 111 1.73 -4.81 2.64
N LYS A 112 1.75 -6.08 2.22
CA LYS A 112 1.01 -7.17 2.89
C LYS A 112 1.36 -7.32 4.38
N VAL A 113 2.58 -6.96 4.78
CA VAL A 113 2.99 -6.97 6.20
C VAL A 113 2.15 -5.98 6.99
N PHE A 114 1.91 -4.77 6.44
CA PHE A 114 1.05 -3.77 7.05
C PHE A 114 -0.42 -4.22 7.06
N THR A 115 -0.89 -4.88 6.00
CA THR A 115 -2.24 -5.47 5.95
C THR A 115 -2.44 -6.54 7.03
N ILE A 116 -1.53 -7.52 7.13
CA ILE A 116 -1.61 -8.60 8.12
C ILE A 116 -1.51 -8.02 9.54
N LEU A 117 -0.55 -7.11 9.78
CA LEU A 117 -0.36 -6.48 11.08
C LEU A 117 -1.58 -5.66 11.51
N SER A 118 -2.23 -4.97 10.56
CA SER A 118 -3.48 -4.25 10.85
C SER A 118 -4.60 -5.20 11.31
N GLY A 119 -4.67 -6.40 10.76
CA GLY A 119 -5.56 -7.48 11.23
C GLY A 119 -5.19 -7.98 12.61
N CYS A 120 -3.91 -8.26 12.87
CA CYS A 120 -3.42 -8.68 14.18
C CYS A 120 -3.70 -7.66 15.29
N LEU A 121 -3.67 -6.37 14.96
CA LEU A 121 -3.89 -5.26 15.89
C LEU A 121 -5.35 -4.80 15.96
N ASN A 122 -6.28 -5.48 15.29
CA ASN A 122 -7.69 -5.10 15.17
C ASN A 122 -7.89 -3.64 14.73
N TYR A 123 -7.05 -3.16 13.82
CA TYR A 123 -7.15 -1.81 13.28
C TYR A 123 -8.41 -1.70 12.39
N PRO A 124 -9.18 -0.59 12.46
CA PRO A 124 -10.42 -0.46 11.69
C PRO A 124 -10.22 -0.69 10.18
N LEU A 125 -10.83 -1.76 9.66
CA LEU A 125 -10.70 -2.18 8.26
C LEU A 125 -11.02 -1.07 7.26
N TRP A 126 -12.04 -0.25 7.53
CA TRP A 126 -12.41 0.84 6.63
C TRP A 126 -11.26 1.86 6.46
N ARG A 127 -10.54 2.19 7.54
CA ARG A 127 -9.38 3.09 7.49
C ARG A 127 -8.26 2.44 6.70
N LEU A 128 -7.99 1.16 6.96
CA LEU A 128 -7.03 0.40 6.18
C LEU A 128 -7.34 0.48 4.68
N MET A 129 -8.59 0.22 4.29
CA MET A 129 -9.01 0.26 2.90
C MET A 129 -8.81 1.64 2.27
N VAL A 130 -9.13 2.73 2.97
CA VAL A 130 -8.94 4.10 2.43
C VAL A 130 -7.46 4.43 2.21
N TYR A 131 -6.61 4.16 3.21
CA TYR A 131 -5.19 4.47 3.11
C TYR A 131 -4.46 3.52 2.15
N ALA A 132 -4.85 2.24 2.12
CA ALA A 132 -4.38 1.26 1.16
C ALA A 132 -4.79 1.62 -0.27
N ALA A 133 -6.06 2.02 -0.47
CA ALA A 133 -6.58 2.46 -1.75
C ALA A 133 -5.73 3.61 -2.29
N PHE A 134 -5.44 4.61 -1.47
CA PHE A 134 -4.64 5.75 -1.90
C PHE A 134 -3.21 5.33 -2.28
N GLY A 135 -2.50 4.62 -1.39
CA GLY A 135 -1.13 4.21 -1.64
C GLY A 135 -0.98 3.27 -2.84
N ARG A 136 -1.92 2.32 -3.00
CA ARG A 136 -1.94 1.39 -4.13
C ARG A 136 -2.34 2.10 -5.43
N ALA A 137 -3.32 3.00 -5.41
CA ALA A 137 -3.70 3.77 -6.59
C ALA A 137 -2.49 4.54 -7.15
N VAL A 138 -1.79 5.28 -6.30
CA VAL A 138 -0.59 6.02 -6.74
C VAL A 138 0.42 5.08 -7.39
N LYS A 139 0.70 3.92 -6.80
CA LYS A 139 1.70 2.98 -7.35
C LYS A 139 1.26 2.33 -8.66
N PHE A 140 0.04 1.79 -8.74
CA PHE A 140 -0.47 1.14 -9.95
C PHE A 140 -0.64 2.14 -11.10
N TYR A 141 -1.24 3.30 -10.83
CA TYR A 141 -1.51 4.30 -11.87
C TYR A 141 -0.28 5.09 -12.28
N ALA A 142 0.69 5.36 -11.40
CA ALA A 142 1.94 6.00 -11.82
C ALA A 142 2.66 5.17 -12.88
N VAL A 143 2.67 3.84 -12.71
CA VAL A 143 3.26 2.90 -13.65
C VAL A 143 2.43 2.81 -14.92
N GLY A 144 1.10 2.68 -14.78
CA GLY A 144 0.19 2.67 -15.91
C GLY A 144 0.30 3.92 -16.79
N LEU A 145 0.36 5.11 -16.18
CA LEU A 145 0.53 6.39 -16.88
C LEU A 145 1.90 6.49 -17.55
N LEU A 146 2.96 6.03 -16.90
CA LEU A 146 4.30 6.06 -17.47
C LEU A 146 4.37 5.23 -18.76
N PHE A 147 3.85 4.01 -18.73
CA PHE A 147 3.81 3.13 -19.91
C PHE A 147 2.81 3.62 -20.97
N TYR A 148 1.68 4.19 -20.56
CA TYR A 148 0.71 4.78 -21.49
C TYR A 148 1.32 5.97 -22.27
N SER A 149 2.10 6.82 -21.61
CA SER A 149 2.68 8.02 -22.23
C SER A 149 4.00 7.76 -22.96
N TYR A 150 4.90 6.95 -22.39
CA TYR A 150 6.26 6.75 -22.93
C TYR A 150 6.47 5.39 -23.60
N GLY A 151 5.50 4.47 -23.52
CA GLY A 151 5.58 3.16 -24.15
C GLY A 151 6.83 2.37 -23.75
N ARG A 152 7.58 1.86 -24.73
CA ARG A 152 8.81 1.09 -24.48
C ARG A 152 9.97 1.91 -23.91
N ALA A 153 9.99 3.22 -24.12
CA ALA A 153 11.02 4.09 -23.51
C ALA A 153 10.90 4.15 -21.98
N ALA A 154 9.73 3.79 -21.43
CA ALA A 154 9.49 3.73 -19.99
C ALA A 154 10.28 2.62 -19.28
N GLU A 155 10.72 1.57 -19.99
CA GLU A 155 11.33 0.38 -19.36
C GLU A 155 12.57 0.74 -18.53
N GLY A 156 13.45 1.59 -19.07
CA GLY A 156 14.62 2.09 -18.34
C GLY A 156 14.26 2.99 -17.16
N MET A 157 13.14 3.70 -17.24
CA MET A 157 12.68 4.62 -16.19
C MET A 157 12.05 3.89 -15.01
N VAL A 158 11.51 2.68 -15.18
CA VAL A 158 10.73 1.99 -14.13
C VAL A 158 11.58 1.54 -12.94
N LYS A 159 12.85 1.14 -13.16
CA LYS A 159 13.75 0.84 -12.04
C LYS A 159 13.94 2.07 -11.17
N ASP A 160 14.18 3.22 -11.79
CA ASP A 160 14.37 4.48 -11.07
C ASP A 160 13.05 5.03 -10.53
N ILE A 161 11.92 4.87 -11.24
CA ILE A 161 10.60 5.37 -10.84
C ILE A 161 10.15 4.77 -9.52
N SER A 162 10.47 3.49 -9.26
CA SER A 162 10.14 2.85 -7.99
C SER A 162 10.86 3.54 -6.82
N LEU A 163 12.09 4.01 -7.08
CA LEU A 163 12.93 4.75 -6.15
C LEU A 163 12.50 6.21 -6.04
N TYR A 164 12.10 6.86 -7.14
CA TYR A 164 11.57 8.23 -7.18
C TYR A 164 10.19 8.33 -6.53
N ILE A 165 9.29 7.37 -6.76
CA ILE A 165 7.99 7.30 -6.09
C ILE A 165 8.21 7.15 -4.59
N ALA A 166 9.14 6.29 -4.15
CA ALA A 166 9.51 6.22 -2.74
C ALA A 166 10.11 7.55 -2.24
N ALA A 167 11.06 8.14 -2.97
CA ALA A 167 11.76 9.37 -2.58
C ALA A 167 10.88 10.62 -2.54
N ILE A 168 9.83 10.70 -3.37
CA ILE A 168 8.89 11.83 -3.41
C ILE A 168 7.70 11.58 -2.47
N ALA A 169 7.20 10.35 -2.43
CA ALA A 169 6.03 10.05 -1.61
C ALA A 169 6.36 9.99 -0.11
N ILE A 170 7.53 9.49 0.30
CA ILE A 170 7.95 9.48 1.71
C ILE A 170 7.92 10.89 2.32
N PRO A 171 8.56 11.92 1.75
CA PRO A 171 8.49 13.28 2.29
C PRO A 171 7.09 13.89 2.21
N LEU A 172 6.31 13.64 1.14
CA LEU A 172 4.92 14.11 1.06
C LEU A 172 4.04 13.51 2.16
N VAL A 173 4.21 12.22 2.45
CA VAL A 173 3.53 11.55 3.56
C VAL A 173 3.98 12.15 4.91
N VAL A 174 5.28 12.37 5.10
CA VAL A 174 5.79 13.01 6.33
C VAL A 174 5.21 14.42 6.49
N ILE A 175 5.17 15.23 5.43
CA ILE A 175 4.58 16.57 5.43
C ILE A 175 3.09 16.50 5.76
N PHE A 176 2.34 15.62 5.11
CA PHE A 176 0.91 15.42 5.38
C PHE A 176 0.65 15.05 6.85
N LEU A 177 1.48 14.17 7.41
CA LEU A 177 1.38 13.76 8.81
C LEU A 177 1.73 14.90 9.77
N LEU A 178 2.74 15.72 9.46
CA LEU A 178 3.10 16.90 10.24
C LEU A 178 1.99 17.96 10.22
N ILE A 179 1.37 18.18 9.06
CA ILE A 179 0.24 19.10 8.90
C ILE A 179 -0.96 18.59 9.71
N LYS A 180 -1.31 17.30 9.59
CA LYS A 180 -2.41 16.71 10.37
C LYS A 180 -2.15 16.81 11.88
N LYS A 181 -0.91 16.61 12.32
CA LYS A 181 -0.50 16.80 13.72
C LYS A 181 -0.66 18.26 14.17
N LYS A 182 -0.27 19.23 13.35
CA LYS A 182 -0.46 20.66 13.65
C LYS A 182 -1.93 21.03 13.76
N ILE A 183 -2.77 20.53 12.87
CA ILE A 183 -4.21 20.79 12.87
C ILE A 183 -4.89 20.17 14.10
N ALA A 184 -4.53 18.93 14.46
CA ALA A 184 -5.04 18.27 15.66
C ALA A 184 -4.62 19.00 16.95
N LYS A 185 -3.38 19.49 17.01
CA LYS A 185 -2.89 20.28 18.16
C LYS A 185 -3.61 21.64 18.26
N LYS A 186 -3.91 22.27 17.12
CA LYS A 186 -4.66 23.53 17.06
C LYS A 186 -6.11 23.37 17.52
N LYS A 187 -6.75 22.24 17.17
CA LYS A 187 -8.09 21.89 17.67
C LYS A 187 -8.10 21.64 19.18
N ALA A 188 -7.12 20.91 19.71
CA ALA A 188 -7.01 20.64 21.15
C ALA A 188 -6.79 21.91 22.00
N SER A 189 -6.02 22.89 21.50
CA SER A 189 -5.85 24.19 22.17
C SER A 189 -7.07 25.11 22.08
N GLN A 190 -7.93 24.92 21.07
CA GLN A 190 -9.15 25.70 20.89
C GLN A 190 -10.30 25.19 21.77
N ASP A 191 -10.44 23.87 21.92
CA ASP A 191 -11.39 23.25 22.86
C ASP A 191 -11.05 23.59 24.34
N GLN A 192 -9.75 23.66 24.70
CA GLN A 192 -9.33 24.09 26.04
C GLN A 192 -9.63 25.56 26.33
N SER A 193 -9.56 26.44 25.33
CA SER A 193 -9.86 27.87 25.52
C SER A 193 -11.37 28.11 25.67
N GLN A 194 -12.21 27.31 25.00
CA GLN A 194 -13.67 27.39 25.15
C GLN A 194 -14.18 26.76 26.45
N ALA A 195 -13.56 25.68 26.95
CA ALA A 195 -13.93 25.07 28.22
C ALA A 195 -13.64 25.96 29.44
N VAL A 196 -12.55 26.74 29.40
CA VAL A 196 -12.20 27.69 30.47
C VAL A 196 -13.14 28.91 30.49
N GLN A 197 -13.71 29.30 29.34
CA GLN A 197 -14.70 30.38 29.26
C GLN A 197 -16.12 29.96 29.71
N SER A 198 -16.50 28.69 29.58
CA SER A 198 -17.80 28.20 30.08
C SER A 198 -17.86 27.92 31.59
N GLU A 199 -16.72 27.88 32.27
CA GLU A 199 -16.59 27.63 33.71
C GLU A 199 -16.45 28.94 34.52
N SER A 200 -16.41 30.09 33.82
CA SER A 200 -16.27 31.44 34.39
C SER A 200 -17.50 32.34 34.19
N ASP A 201 -18.57 31.82 33.56
CA ASP A 201 -19.93 32.38 33.49
C ASP A 201 -20.87 31.57 34.41
#